data_AF-A0A523HWE6-F1
#
_entry.id   AF-A0A523HWE6-F1
#
_cell.length_a   1.000
_cell.length_b   1.000
_cell.length_c   1.000
_cell.angle_alpha   90.00
_cell.angle_beta   90.00
_cell.angle_gamma   90.00
#
_symmetry.space_group_name_H-M   'P 1'
#
loop_
_entity.id
_entity.type
_entity.pdbx_description
1 polymer ?
#
loop_
_entity_poly.entity_id
_entity_poly.type
_entity_poly.pdbx_seq_one_letter_code
_entity_poly.pdbx_strand_id
1 'polypeptide(L)'
;MIILWVILAISFGFIAGWFLRQFLGQKKLARTSEYAAKLIDEAKIESENLKREKLLEAKETNFQIKQKTEQELKNKQREAQRLEKQLTNRELNLDRKVDILNKKENDLNQLNKNLNISKEKLRNEELKLEQLLEEENQRLEQISGLTTEEAKRVQMQNILEKAKKET
;
A
#
# COMPACT_ATOMS: atom_id res chain seq x y z
N MET A 1 70.66 71.84 -63.22
CA MET A 1 69.23 71.71 -63.58
C MET A 1 68.70 70.29 -63.36
N ILE A 2 69.26 69.23 -63.96
CA ILE A 2 68.76 67.84 -63.82
C ILE A 2 68.76 67.34 -62.36
N ILE A 3 69.83 67.60 -61.60
CA ILE A 3 69.97 67.16 -60.20
C ILE A 3 68.86 67.75 -59.30
N LEU A 4 68.43 68.99 -59.54
CA LEU A 4 67.34 69.63 -58.79
C LEU A 4 65.99 68.94 -59.03
N TRP A 5 65.70 68.55 -60.28
CA TRP A 5 64.48 67.81 -60.62
C TRP A 5 64.44 66.42 -59.99
N VAL A 6 65.58 65.74 -59.90
CA VAL A 6 65.69 64.43 -59.24
C VAL A 6 65.41 64.55 -57.74
N ILE A 7 65.98 65.54 -57.07
CA ILE A 7 65.74 65.79 -55.64
C ILE A 7 64.27 66.14 -55.39
N LEU A 8 63.66 66.96 -56.27
CA LEU A 8 62.24 67.32 -56.18
C LEU A 8 61.34 66.09 -56.32
N ALA A 9 61.62 65.20 -57.28
CA ALA A 9 60.86 63.99 -57.51
C ALA A 9 60.96 63.00 -56.34
N ILE A 10 62.15 62.85 -55.75
CA ILE A 10 62.36 62.00 -54.55
C ILE A 10 61.62 62.59 -53.36
N SER A 11 61.71 63.90 -53.14
CA SER A 11 61.00 64.58 -52.06
C SER A 11 59.48 64.43 -52.20
N PHE A 12 58.97 64.62 -53.41
CA PHE A 12 57.53 64.45 -53.69
C PHE A 12 57.08 63.00 -53.53
N GLY A 13 57.86 62.03 -54.01
CA GLY A 13 57.59 60.60 -53.82
C GLY A 13 57.59 60.18 -52.35
N PHE A 14 58.50 60.73 -51.54
CA PHE A 14 58.54 60.47 -50.10
C PHE A 14 57.31 61.05 -49.39
N ILE A 15 56.93 62.29 -49.71
CA ILE A 15 55.74 62.95 -49.13
C ILE A 15 54.47 62.18 -49.55
N ALA A 16 54.31 61.87 -50.84
CA ALA A 16 53.16 61.11 -51.34
C ALA A 16 53.09 59.71 -50.73
N GLY A 17 54.22 59.00 -50.64
CA GLY A 17 54.30 57.68 -50.01
C GLY A 17 53.97 57.71 -48.51
N TRP A 18 54.42 58.74 -47.79
CA TRP A 18 54.09 58.95 -46.39
C TRP A 18 52.59 59.21 -46.19
N PHE A 19 51.98 60.07 -47.02
CA PHE A 19 50.53 60.31 -46.98
C PHE A 19 49.72 59.05 -47.30
N LEU A 20 50.12 58.27 -48.30
CA LEU A 20 49.46 57.01 -48.64
C LEU A 20 49.54 56.00 -47.48
N ARG A 21 50.72 55.87 -46.85
CA ARG A 21 50.91 54.99 -45.69
C ARG A 21 50.04 55.42 -44.51
N GLN A 22 49.97 56.72 -44.24
CA GLN A 22 49.14 57.27 -43.17
C GLN A 22 47.64 57.02 -43.42
N PHE A 23 47.18 57.25 -44.66
CA PHE A 23 45.77 57.03 -45.03
C PHE A 23 45.36 55.55 -45.01
N LEU A 24 46.20 54.66 -45.53
CA LEU A 24 45.96 53.21 -45.49
C LEU A 24 46.01 52.66 -44.06
N GLY A 25 46.93 53.16 -43.23
CA GLY A 25 47.02 52.81 -41.81
C GLY A 25 45.76 53.16 -41.03
N GLN A 26 45.24 54.39 -41.21
CA GLN A 26 43.99 54.81 -40.57
C GLN A 26 42.79 53.99 -41.03
N LYS A 27 42.66 53.70 -42.33
CA LYS A 27 41.58 52.84 -42.84
C LYS A 27 41.64 51.42 -42.29
N LYS A 28 42.84 50.84 -42.16
CA LYS A 28 43.01 49.50 -41.59
C LYS A 28 42.61 49.48 -40.11
N LEU A 29 43.05 50.47 -39.33
CA LEU A 29 42.67 50.60 -37.92
C LEU A 29 41.16 50.78 -37.74
N ALA A 30 40.52 51.64 -38.54
CA ALA A 30 39.08 51.84 -38.50
C ALA A 30 38.31 50.53 -38.80
N ARG A 31 38.73 49.79 -39.84
CA ARG A 31 38.12 48.48 -40.18
C ARG A 31 38.31 47.44 -39.08
N THR A 32 39.50 47.35 -38.49
CA THR A 32 39.76 46.43 -37.37
C THR A 32 38.91 46.79 -36.15
N SER A 33 38.76 48.08 -35.84
CA SER A 33 37.90 48.54 -34.75
C SER A 33 36.43 48.22 -35.01
N GLU A 34 35.95 48.42 -36.24
CA GLU A 34 34.57 48.08 -36.62
C GLU A 34 34.34 46.57 -36.53
N TYR A 35 35.28 45.75 -36.98
CA TYR A 35 35.19 44.29 -36.88
C TYR A 35 35.19 43.82 -35.43
N ALA A 36 36.07 44.38 -34.58
CA ALA A 36 36.09 44.07 -33.16
C ALA A 36 34.79 44.46 -32.46
N ALA A 37 34.21 45.61 -32.82
CA ALA A 37 32.91 46.05 -32.30
C ALA A 37 31.78 45.09 -32.72
N LYS A 38 31.75 44.68 -34.00
CA LYS A 38 30.77 43.69 -34.49
C LYS A 38 30.91 42.34 -33.78
N LEU A 39 32.13 41.85 -33.60
CA LEU A 39 32.38 40.59 -32.90
C LEU A 39 31.88 40.63 -31.44
N ILE A 40 32.07 41.75 -30.75
CA ILE A 40 31.56 41.94 -29.39
C ILE A 40 30.03 41.97 -29.37
N ASP A 41 29.41 42.64 -30.35
CA ASP A 41 27.94 42.73 -30.44
C ASP A 41 27.32 41.36 -30.76
N GLU A 42 27.88 40.63 -31.72
CA GLU A 42 27.51 39.25 -32.05
C GLU A 42 27.64 38.34 -30.82
N ALA A 43 28.76 38.40 -30.10
CA ALA A 43 28.96 37.61 -28.89
C ALA A 43 27.95 37.95 -27.78
N LYS A 44 27.53 39.22 -27.64
CA LYS A 44 26.48 39.62 -26.70
C LYS A 44 25.12 39.05 -27.10
N ILE A 45 24.75 39.16 -28.37
CA ILE A 45 23.49 38.63 -28.89
C ILE A 45 23.44 37.10 -28.70
N GLU A 46 24.52 36.39 -29.03
CA GLU A 46 24.62 34.95 -28.85
C GLU A 46 24.52 34.56 -27.37
N SER A 47 25.20 35.29 -26.48
CA SER A 47 25.11 35.08 -25.03
C SER A 47 23.69 35.29 -24.49
N GLU A 48 22.99 36.34 -24.95
CA GLU A 48 21.60 36.57 -24.58
C GLU A 48 20.67 35.48 -25.08
N ASN A 49 20.87 35.03 -26.32
CA ASN A 49 20.09 33.95 -26.91
C ASN A 49 20.30 32.65 -26.15
N LEU A 50 21.55 32.28 -25.87
CA LEU A 50 21.88 31.09 -25.08
C LEU A 50 21.26 31.16 -23.68
N LYS A 51 21.31 32.32 -23.02
CA LYS A 51 20.66 32.53 -21.72
C LYS A 51 19.15 32.32 -21.81
N ARG A 52 18.48 32.86 -22.84
CA ARG A 52 17.04 32.69 -23.04
C ARG A 52 16.70 31.23 -23.33
N GLU A 53 17.45 30.55 -24.18
CA GLU A 53 17.30 29.14 -24.49
C GLU A 53 17.41 28.27 -23.23
N LYS A 54 18.47 28.47 -22.44
CA LYS A 54 18.66 27.72 -21.19
C LYS A 54 17.58 27.99 -20.15
N LEU A 55 17.05 29.21 -20.09
CA LEU A 55 15.91 29.53 -19.24
C LEU A 55 14.61 28.86 -19.72
N LEU A 56 14.42 28.73 -21.03
CA LEU A 56 13.27 28.00 -21.60
C LEU A 56 13.39 26.50 -21.34
N GLU A 57 14.55 25.91 -21.57
CA GLU A 57 14.85 24.51 -21.28
C GLU A 57 14.63 24.18 -19.78
N ALA A 58 15.10 25.06 -18.89
CA ALA A 58 14.85 24.93 -17.45
C ALA A 58 13.36 25.01 -17.09
N LYS A 59 12.58 25.86 -17.77
CA LYS A 59 11.13 25.94 -17.56
C LYS A 59 10.40 24.71 -18.07
N GLU A 60 10.79 24.21 -19.25
CA GLU A 60 10.20 23.02 -19.85
C GLU A 60 10.48 21.78 -19.00
N THR A 61 11.73 21.57 -18.59
CA THR A 61 12.10 20.46 -17.70
C THR A 61 11.37 20.53 -16.36
N ASN A 62 11.25 21.71 -15.76
CA ASN A 62 10.48 21.88 -14.53
C ASN A 62 8.99 21.56 -14.73
N PHE A 63 8.40 21.99 -15.86
CA PHE A 63 7.02 21.66 -16.20
C PHE A 63 6.82 20.15 -16.41
N GLN A 64 7.74 19.48 -17.12
CA GLN A 64 7.70 18.03 -17.32
C GLN A 64 7.83 17.26 -16.01
N ILE A 65 8.76 17.67 -15.13
CA ILE A 65 8.91 17.08 -13.79
C ILE A 65 7.62 17.26 -13.00
N LYS A 66 7.06 18.47 -12.97
CA LYS A 66 5.81 18.76 -12.27
C LYS A 66 4.66 17.88 -12.77
N GLN A 67 4.48 17.77 -14.09
CA GLN A 67 3.43 16.93 -14.69
C GLN A 67 3.62 15.44 -14.34
N LYS A 68 4.87 14.94 -14.40
CA LYS A 68 5.18 13.56 -14.02
C LYS A 68 4.87 13.31 -12.54
N THR A 69 5.29 14.21 -11.65
CA THR A 69 5.02 14.12 -10.21
C THR A 69 3.51 14.17 -9.91
N GLU A 70 2.76 15.05 -10.56
CA GLU A 70 1.30 15.13 -10.41
C GLU A 70 0.62 13.82 -10.85
N GLN A 71 1.06 13.24 -11.97
CA GLN A 71 0.54 11.97 -12.47
C GLN A 71 0.88 10.79 -11.54
N GLU A 72 2.12 10.74 -11.03
CA GLU A 72 2.55 9.73 -10.05
C GLU A 72 1.76 9.86 -8.74
N LEU A 73 1.56 11.07 -8.24
CA LEU A 73 0.77 11.34 -7.03
C LEU A 73 -0.68 10.90 -7.22
N LYS A 74 -1.29 11.21 -8.37
CA LYS A 74 -2.65 10.79 -8.70
C LYS A 74 -2.78 9.27 -8.79
N ASN A 75 -1.78 8.59 -9.34
CA ASN A 75 -1.74 7.13 -9.40
C ASN A 75 -1.62 6.52 -8.00
N LYS A 76 -0.70 7.04 -7.16
CA LYS A 76 -0.56 6.62 -5.76
C LYS A 76 -1.84 6.85 -4.95
N GLN A 77 -2.50 7.99 -5.15
CA GLN A 77 -3.77 8.29 -4.48
C GLN A 77 -4.87 7.29 -4.86
N ARG A 78 -4.99 6.95 -6.15
CA ARG A 78 -5.94 5.94 -6.63
C ARG A 78 -5.64 4.55 -6.07
N GLU A 79 -4.37 4.19 -6.00
CA GLU A 79 -3.94 2.92 -5.41
C GLU A 79 -4.25 2.85 -3.92
N ALA A 80 -3.96 3.92 -3.17
CA ALA A 80 -4.29 4.02 -1.75
C ALA A 80 -5.81 3.88 -1.52
N GLN A 81 -6.64 4.61 -2.27
CA GLN A 81 -8.10 4.49 -2.19
C GLN A 81 -8.61 3.09 -2.51
N ARG A 82 -7.98 2.40 -3.48
CA ARG A 82 -8.31 1.00 -3.80
C ARG A 82 -7.99 0.07 -2.62
N LEU A 83 -6.81 0.23 -2.02
CA LEU A 83 -6.38 -0.57 -0.88
C LEU A 83 -7.26 -0.31 0.36
N GLU A 84 -7.59 0.95 0.65
CA GLU A 84 -8.52 1.33 1.72
C GLU A 84 -9.87 0.64 1.53
N LYS A 85 -10.46 0.71 0.32
CA LYS A 85 -11.73 0.04 0.04
C LYS A 85 -11.65 -1.48 0.24
N GLN A 86 -10.53 -2.10 -0.14
CA GLN A 86 -10.31 -3.53 0.08
C GLN A 86 -10.17 -3.88 1.57
N LEU A 87 -9.49 -3.03 2.34
CA LEU A 87 -9.34 -3.19 3.79
C LEU A 87 -10.69 -3.03 4.50
N THR A 88 -11.45 -1.98 4.22
CA THR A 88 -12.79 -1.78 4.79
C THR A 88 -13.72 -2.95 4.47
N ASN A 89 -13.67 -3.48 3.24
CA ASN A 89 -14.46 -4.66 2.89
C ASN A 89 -14.01 -5.92 3.67
N ARG A 90 -12.71 -6.07 3.96
CA ARG A 90 -12.20 -7.17 4.79
C ARG A 90 -12.62 -7.01 6.24
N GLU A 91 -12.54 -5.81 6.80
CA GLU A 91 -13.02 -5.48 8.16
C GLU A 91 -14.50 -5.83 8.31
N LEU A 92 -15.36 -5.33 7.42
CA LEU A 92 -16.80 -5.64 7.44
C LEU A 92 -17.08 -7.15 7.35
N ASN A 93 -16.28 -7.90 6.59
CA ASN A 93 -16.42 -9.35 6.52
C ASN A 93 -15.92 -10.06 7.78
N LEU A 94 -14.88 -9.53 8.44
CA LEU A 94 -14.40 -10.04 9.72
C LEU A 94 -15.42 -9.78 10.82
N ASP A 95 -16.00 -8.58 10.90
CA ASP A 95 -17.05 -8.24 11.87
C ASP A 95 -18.24 -9.19 11.75
N ARG A 96 -18.72 -9.43 10.52
CA ARG A 96 -19.78 -10.42 10.27
C ARG A 96 -19.41 -11.83 10.73
N LYS A 97 -18.15 -12.25 10.53
CA LYS A 97 -17.68 -13.56 10.99
C LYS A 97 -17.64 -13.61 12.52
N VAL A 98 -17.20 -12.55 13.17
CA VAL A 98 -17.20 -12.43 14.63
C VAL A 98 -18.62 -12.53 15.18
N ASP A 99 -19.59 -11.83 14.59
CA ASP A 99 -21.01 -11.93 14.99
C ASP A 99 -21.56 -13.36 14.86
N ILE A 100 -21.24 -14.04 13.75
CA ILE A 100 -21.64 -15.43 13.53
C ILE A 100 -20.99 -16.36 14.57
N LEU A 101 -19.72 -16.15 14.89
CA LEU A 101 -19.00 -16.94 15.90
C LEU A 101 -19.59 -16.71 17.30
N ASN A 102 -19.84 -15.47 17.69
CA ASN A 102 -20.46 -15.12 18.96
C ASN A 102 -21.85 -15.75 19.11
N LYS A 103 -22.65 -15.76 18.02
CA LYS A 103 -23.94 -16.44 18.02
C LYS A 103 -23.80 -17.95 18.23
N LYS A 104 -22.90 -18.60 17.51
CA LYS A 104 -22.63 -20.04 17.66
C LYS A 104 -22.11 -20.38 19.06
N GLU A 105 -21.26 -19.53 19.63
CA GLU A 105 -20.74 -19.71 20.99
C GLU A 105 -21.88 -19.63 22.01
N ASN A 106 -22.79 -18.66 21.86
CA ASN A 106 -23.98 -18.58 22.71
C ASN A 106 -24.88 -19.80 22.58
N ASP A 107 -25.14 -20.27 21.35
CA ASP A 107 -25.95 -21.46 21.09
C ASP A 107 -25.30 -22.72 21.73
N LEU A 108 -23.98 -22.89 21.60
CA LEU A 108 -23.23 -23.98 22.23
C LEU A 108 -23.27 -23.89 23.75
N ASN A 109 -23.14 -22.69 24.32
CA ASN A 109 -23.24 -22.48 25.76
C ASN A 109 -24.63 -22.83 26.30
N GLN A 110 -25.69 -22.50 25.57
CA GLN A 110 -27.06 -22.91 25.92
C GLN A 110 -27.23 -24.43 25.84
N LEU A 111 -26.73 -25.06 24.77
CA LEU A 111 -26.78 -26.52 24.62
C LEU A 111 -26.04 -27.24 25.75
N ASN A 112 -24.84 -26.76 26.11
CA ASN A 112 -24.06 -27.33 27.22
C ASN A 112 -24.78 -27.19 28.56
N LYS A 113 -25.43 -26.05 28.82
CA LYS A 113 -26.25 -25.87 30.03
C LYS A 113 -27.41 -26.86 30.06
N ASN A 114 -28.15 -27.01 28.96
CA ASN A 114 -29.26 -27.95 28.87
C ASN A 114 -28.78 -29.40 29.05
N LEU A 115 -27.65 -29.76 28.45
CA LEU A 115 -27.06 -31.09 28.57
C LEU A 115 -26.63 -31.40 30.01
N ASN A 116 -26.07 -30.43 30.72
CA ASN A 116 -25.74 -30.57 32.14
C ASN A 116 -27.00 -30.76 33.00
N ILE A 117 -28.06 -29.98 32.75
CA ILE A 117 -29.35 -30.14 33.45
C ILE A 117 -29.92 -31.54 33.21
N SER A 118 -29.91 -32.03 31.97
CA SER A 118 -30.39 -33.37 31.65
C SER A 118 -29.56 -34.46 32.31
N LYS A 119 -28.23 -34.31 32.36
CA LYS A 119 -27.34 -35.24 33.08
C LYS A 119 -27.64 -35.28 34.57
N GLU A 120 -27.86 -34.14 35.21
CA GLU A 120 -28.23 -34.11 36.63
C GLU A 120 -29.59 -34.74 36.89
N LYS A 121 -30.58 -34.50 36.01
CA LYS A 121 -31.89 -35.18 36.09
C LYS A 121 -31.75 -36.68 35.97
N LEU A 122 -31.00 -37.16 34.97
CA LEU A 122 -30.78 -38.59 34.75
C LEU A 122 -30.10 -39.24 35.96
N ARG A 123 -29.06 -38.60 36.50
CA ARG A 123 -28.37 -39.07 37.71
C ARG A 123 -29.30 -39.12 38.93
N ASN A 124 -30.20 -38.15 39.09
CA ASN A 124 -31.19 -38.18 40.17
C ASN A 124 -32.24 -39.28 39.98
N GLU A 125 -32.63 -39.57 38.74
CA GLU A 125 -33.52 -40.70 38.43
C GLU A 125 -32.84 -42.04 38.66
N GLU A 126 -31.56 -42.20 38.28
CA GLU A 126 -30.75 -43.39 38.57
C GLU A 126 -30.68 -43.65 40.08
N LEU A 127 -30.38 -42.62 40.89
CA LEU A 127 -30.35 -42.75 42.35
C LEU A 127 -31.71 -43.16 42.95
N LYS A 128 -32.81 -42.60 42.43
CA LYS A 128 -34.16 -43.00 42.87
C LYS A 128 -34.48 -44.44 42.47
N LEU A 129 -34.05 -44.86 41.28
CA LEU A 129 -34.24 -46.22 40.79
C LEU A 129 -33.48 -47.21 41.66
N GLU A 130 -32.22 -46.89 42.03
CA GLU A 130 -31.42 -47.69 42.96
C GLU A 130 -32.09 -47.80 44.33
N GLN A 131 -32.62 -46.71 44.88
CA GLN A 131 -33.36 -46.73 46.14
C GLN A 131 -34.62 -47.60 46.08
N LEU A 132 -35.42 -47.47 45.02
CA LEU A 132 -36.62 -48.29 44.82
C LEU A 132 -36.27 -49.78 44.63
N LEU A 133 -35.18 -50.07 43.90
CA LEU A 133 -34.65 -51.42 43.74
C LEU A 133 -34.26 -52.02 45.09
N GLU A 134 -33.59 -51.26 45.95
CA GLU A 134 -33.21 -51.69 47.29
C GLU A 134 -34.44 -51.94 48.18
N GLU A 135 -35.41 -51.03 48.18
CA GLU A 135 -36.68 -51.20 48.92
C GLU A 135 -37.46 -52.43 48.45
N GLU A 136 -37.54 -52.67 47.14
CA GLU A 136 -38.26 -53.82 46.59
C GLU A 136 -37.54 -55.14 46.90
N ASN A 137 -36.21 -55.16 46.85
CA ASN A 137 -35.42 -56.31 47.29
C ASN A 137 -35.65 -56.62 48.77
N GLN A 138 -35.63 -55.61 49.64
CA GLN A 138 -35.92 -55.80 51.07
C GLN A 138 -37.35 -56.35 51.30
N ARG A 139 -38.35 -55.87 50.55
CA ARG A 139 -39.72 -56.39 50.62
C ARG A 139 -39.82 -57.82 50.11
N LEU A 140 -39.12 -58.18 49.03
CA LEU A 140 -39.07 -59.55 48.51
C LEU A 140 -38.40 -60.51 49.50
N GLU A 141 -37.30 -60.11 50.14
CA GLU A 141 -36.66 -60.90 51.20
C GLU A 141 -37.65 -61.15 52.36
N GLN A 142 -38.42 -60.12 52.78
CA GLN A 142 -39.41 -60.23 53.85
C GLN A 142 -40.63 -61.10 53.50
N ILE A 143 -41.16 -60.98 52.28
CA ILE A 143 -42.40 -61.67 51.87
C ILE A 143 -42.12 -63.13 51.49
N SER A 144 -40.98 -63.42 50.87
CA SER A 144 -40.72 -64.72 50.26
C SER A 144 -39.64 -65.56 50.95
N GLY A 145 -38.93 -65.03 51.97
CA GLY A 145 -37.84 -65.75 52.64
C GLY A 145 -36.68 -66.12 51.70
N LEU A 146 -36.61 -65.48 50.53
CA LEU A 146 -35.62 -65.71 49.48
C LEU A 146 -34.32 -64.99 49.80
N THR A 147 -33.21 -65.53 49.28
CA THR A 147 -31.88 -64.90 49.43
C THR A 147 -31.70 -63.75 48.43
N THR A 148 -30.83 -62.78 48.76
CA THR A 148 -30.60 -61.54 47.98
C THR A 148 -30.27 -61.78 46.50
N GLU A 149 -29.61 -62.90 46.17
CA GLU A 149 -29.27 -63.32 44.81
C GLU A 149 -30.49 -63.75 43.98
N GLU A 150 -31.49 -64.36 44.62
CA GLU A 150 -32.70 -64.85 43.96
C GLU A 150 -33.66 -63.69 43.64
N ALA A 151 -33.76 -62.70 44.54
CA ALA A 151 -34.56 -61.50 44.35
C ALA A 151 -34.06 -60.66 43.14
N LYS A 152 -32.74 -60.42 43.05
CA LYS A 152 -32.13 -59.72 41.91
C LYS A 152 -32.41 -60.40 40.57
N ARG A 153 -32.45 -61.73 40.52
CA ARG A 153 -32.64 -62.50 39.29
C ARG A 153 -34.07 -62.38 38.74
N VAL A 154 -35.08 -62.45 39.62
CA VAL A 154 -36.49 -62.26 39.26
C VAL A 154 -36.73 -60.82 38.77
N GLN A 155 -36.11 -59.85 39.42
CA GLN A 155 -36.30 -58.44 39.08
C GLN A 155 -35.65 -58.08 37.73
N MET A 156 -34.45 -58.60 37.43
CA MET A 156 -33.80 -58.44 36.13
C MET A 156 -34.67 -58.98 34.98
N GLN A 157 -35.34 -60.12 35.20
CA GLN A 157 -36.30 -60.68 34.24
C GLN A 157 -37.50 -59.75 34.01
N ASN A 158 -38.08 -59.19 35.09
CA ASN A 158 -39.21 -58.27 34.98
C ASN A 158 -38.85 -56.96 34.25
N ILE A 159 -37.65 -56.41 34.48
CA ILE A 159 -37.16 -55.22 33.77
C ILE A 159 -36.96 -55.53 32.28
N LEU A 160 -36.35 -56.66 31.95
CA LEU A 160 -36.16 -57.10 30.56
C LEU A 160 -37.49 -57.32 29.84
N GLU A 161 -38.50 -57.88 30.51
CA GLU A 161 -39.84 -58.03 29.95
C GLU A 161 -40.55 -56.70 29.71
N LYS A 162 -40.43 -55.73 30.64
CA LYS A 162 -40.99 -54.40 30.45
C LYS A 162 -40.30 -53.63 29.32
N ALA A 163 -38.97 -53.66 29.26
CA ALA A 163 -38.21 -52.99 28.20
C ALA A 163 -38.53 -53.56 26.80
N LYS A 164 -38.79 -54.87 26.69
CA LYS A 164 -39.26 -55.50 25.44
C LYS A 164 -40.71 -55.16 25.06
N LYS A 165 -41.52 -54.67 26.00
CA LYS A 165 -42.91 -54.24 25.74
C LYS A 165 -43.02 -52.78 25.31
N GLU A 166 -42.00 -51.96 25.59
CA GLU A 166 -42.00 -50.52 25.30
C GLU A 166 -41.23 -50.14 24.02
N THR A 167 -40.55 -51.09 23.37
CA THR A 167 -40.04 -50.98 21.98
C THR A 167 -41.09 -51.42 20.97
#